data_AF-A0A0C9W6W6-F1
#
_entry.id   AF-A0A0C9W6W6-F1
#
_cell.length_a   1.000
_cell.length_b   1.000
_cell.length_c   1.000
_cell.angle_alpha   90.00
_cell.angle_beta   90.00
_cell.angle_gamma   90.00
#
_symmetry.space_group_name_H-M   'P 1'
#
loop_
_entity.id
_entity.type
_entity.pdbx_description
1 polymer ?
#
loop_
_entity_poly.entity_id
_entity_poly.type
_entity_poly.pdbx_seq_one_letter_code
_entity_poly.pdbx_strand_id
1 'polypeptide(L)'
;VIETLERCQITASQFVLSILTHRQYNDHPVVKDLLLHSPNILSAFLKHPSNDDKLLQCSAELIRNSYLRELRDIASEESGWHFGASSATTKQLEEFSIEEMARDMERHAPGLWDLLGILL
;
A
#
# COMPACT_ATOMS: atom_id res chain seq x y z
N VAL A 1 20.46 -7.03 -25.03
CA VAL A 1 19.25 -6.33 -24.54
C VAL A 1 19.48 -4.83 -24.48
N ILE A 2 20.51 -4.33 -23.77
CA ILE A 2 20.84 -2.88 -23.72
C ILE A 2 21.05 -2.30 -25.13
N GLU A 3 21.91 -2.92 -25.93
CA GLU A 3 22.16 -2.51 -27.33
C GLU A 3 20.89 -2.52 -28.20
N THR A 4 19.94 -3.42 -27.89
CA THR A 4 18.65 -3.50 -28.61
C THR A 4 17.76 -2.33 -28.24
N LEU A 5 17.70 -1.96 -26.96
CA LEU A 5 16.98 -0.79 -26.47
C LEU A 5 17.56 0.51 -27.06
N GLU A 6 18.89 0.62 -27.09
CA GLU A 6 19.59 1.76 -27.69
C GLU A 6 19.28 1.90 -29.19
N ARG A 7 19.35 0.79 -29.94
CA ARG A 7 19.00 0.80 -31.37
C ARG A 7 17.54 1.20 -31.61
N CYS A 8 16.64 0.82 -30.71
CA CYS A 8 15.23 1.20 -30.78
C CYS A 8 14.96 2.62 -30.23
N GLN A 9 15.97 3.34 -29.74
CA GLN A 9 15.83 4.65 -29.08
C GLN A 9 14.82 4.63 -27.91
N ILE A 10 14.76 3.51 -27.18
CA ILE A 10 13.87 3.33 -26.01
C ILE A 10 14.74 3.15 -24.77
N THR A 11 14.49 3.94 -23.73
CA THR A 11 15.14 3.74 -22.43
C THR A 11 14.53 2.54 -21.71
N ALA A 12 15.28 1.93 -20.78
CA ALA A 12 14.74 0.87 -19.92
C ALA A 12 13.51 1.33 -19.13
N SER A 13 13.48 2.59 -18.66
CA SER A 13 12.32 3.16 -17.97
C SER A 13 11.11 3.31 -18.89
N GLN A 14 11.30 3.78 -20.12
CA GLN A 14 10.22 3.90 -21.11
C GLN A 14 9.63 2.54 -21.45
N PHE A 15 10.47 1.51 -21.61
CA PHE A 15 10.02 0.15 -21.86
C PHE A 15 9.16 -0.38 -20.71
N VAL A 16 9.67 -0.30 -19.46
CA VAL A 16 8.96 -0.79 -18.26
C VAL A 16 7.65 -0.02 -18.05
N LEU A 17 7.67 1.31 -18.15
CA LEU A 17 6.46 2.12 -17.99
C LEU A 17 5.43 1.80 -19.08
N SER A 18 5.86 1.67 -20.33
CA SER A 18 4.94 1.40 -21.45
C SER A 18 4.27 0.04 -21.29
N ILE A 19 5.03 -1.00 -20.94
CA ILE A 19 4.48 -2.35 -20.85
C ILE A 19 3.56 -2.52 -19.62
N LEU A 20 3.80 -1.79 -18.52
CA LEU A 20 2.97 -1.86 -17.31
C LEU A 20 1.72 -0.97 -17.36
N THR A 21 1.64 0.02 -18.25
CA THR A 21 0.52 0.97 -18.31
C THR A 21 -0.46 0.72 -19.45
N HIS A 22 -0.02 0.12 -20.56
CA HIS A 22 -0.89 -0.13 -21.71
C HIS A 22 -1.63 -1.46 -21.56
N ARG A 23 -2.97 -1.40 -21.52
CA ARG A 23 -3.85 -2.57 -21.31
C ARG A 23 -3.60 -3.74 -22.27
N GLN A 24 -3.10 -3.46 -23.48
CA GLN A 24 -2.80 -4.47 -24.48
C GLN A 24 -1.73 -5.49 -24.05
N TYR A 25 -0.95 -5.18 -23.01
CA TYR A 25 0.11 -6.06 -22.50
C TYR A 25 -0.24 -6.78 -21.19
N ASN A 26 -1.44 -6.60 -20.64
CA ASN A 26 -1.79 -7.13 -19.31
C ASN A 26 -1.54 -8.65 -19.18
N ASP A 27 -1.80 -9.42 -20.24
CA ASP A 27 -1.59 -10.87 -20.25
C ASP A 27 -0.22 -11.31 -20.78
N HIS A 28 0.62 -10.36 -21.19
CA HIS A 28 1.92 -10.63 -21.76
C HIS A 28 2.87 -11.25 -20.72
N PRO A 29 3.64 -12.31 -21.05
CA PRO A 29 4.53 -12.99 -20.11
C PRO A 29 5.49 -12.05 -19.37
N VAL A 30 5.99 -11.02 -20.05
CA VAL A 30 6.89 -10.02 -19.45
C VAL A 30 6.19 -9.18 -18.38
N VAL A 31 4.91 -8.85 -18.53
CA VAL A 31 4.17 -8.13 -17.49
C VAL A 31 4.00 -9.01 -16.26
N LYS A 32 3.66 -10.29 -16.46
CA LYS A 32 3.55 -11.27 -15.37
C LYS A 32 4.87 -11.44 -14.61
N ASP A 33 5.97 -11.53 -15.33
CA ASP A 33 7.33 -11.61 -14.77
C ASP A 33 7.70 -10.35 -13.97
N LEU A 34 7.49 -9.17 -14.54
CA LEU A 34 7.75 -7.89 -13.87
C LEU A 34 6.91 -7.72 -12.59
N LEU A 35 5.63 -8.10 -12.62
CA LEU A 35 4.76 -8.04 -11.45
C LEU A 35 5.19 -9.04 -10.37
N LEU A 36 5.49 -10.28 -10.76
CA LEU A 36 5.99 -11.33 -9.86
C LEU A 36 7.27 -10.91 -9.14
N HIS A 37 8.19 -10.24 -9.85
CA HIS A 37 9.47 -9.80 -9.30
C HIS A 37 9.50 -8.36 -8.81
N SER A 38 8.35 -7.66 -8.81
CA SER A 38 8.27 -6.27 -8.39
C SER A 38 8.83 -5.97 -6.99
N PRO A 39 8.67 -6.83 -5.96
CA PRO A 39 9.27 -6.54 -4.64
C PRO A 39 10.80 -6.56 -4.69
N ASN A 40 11.39 -7.47 -5.46
CA ASN A 40 12.84 -7.57 -5.61
C ASN A 40 13.40 -6.39 -6.42
N ILE A 41 12.69 -5.98 -7.46
CA ILE A 41 13.03 -4.81 -8.28
C ILE A 41 13.00 -3.54 -7.42
N LEU A 42 11.94 -3.33 -6.64
CA LEU A 42 11.83 -2.20 -5.72
C LEU A 42 12.94 -2.23 -4.65
N SER A 43 13.23 -3.41 -4.08
CA SER A 43 14.33 -3.58 -3.12
C SER A 43 15.69 -3.24 -3.75
N ALA A 44 15.92 -3.61 -5.01
CA ALA A 44 17.15 -3.28 -5.73
C ALA A 44 17.30 -1.77 -5.94
N PHE A 45 16.22 -1.06 -6.28
CA PHE A 45 16.24 0.40 -6.36
C PHE A 45 16.54 1.04 -5.00
N LEU A 46 15.92 0.57 -3.92
CA LEU A 46 16.13 1.11 -2.58
C LEU A 46 17.58 0.93 -2.08
N LYS A 47 18.22 -0.18 -2.44
CA LYS A 47 19.61 -0.49 -2.05
C LYS A 47 20.66 0.16 -2.95
N HIS A 48 20.26 0.78 -4.06
CA HIS A 48 21.22 1.32 -5.02
C HIS A 48 21.95 2.54 -4.44
N PRO A 49 23.30 2.62 -4.47
CA PRO A 49 24.06 3.70 -3.83
C PRO A 49 23.72 5.11 -4.32
N SER A 50 23.24 5.24 -5.56
CA SER A 50 22.83 6.51 -6.17
C SER A 50 21.34 6.81 -6.06
N ASN A 51 20.60 6.09 -5.21
CA ASN A 51 19.19 6.38 -4.97
C ASN A 51 19.06 7.57 -4.01
N ASP A 52 18.52 8.69 -4.50
CA ASP A 52 18.43 9.95 -3.75
C ASP A 52 17.24 10.01 -2.77
N ASP A 53 16.98 8.95 -2.01
CA ASP A 53 15.85 8.80 -1.06
C ASP A 53 14.43 9.03 -1.62
N LYS A 54 14.27 9.52 -2.85
CA LYS A 54 12.99 9.85 -3.50
C LYS A 54 12.05 8.66 -3.55
N LEU A 55 12.59 7.46 -3.82
CA LEU A 55 11.78 6.24 -3.84
C LEU A 55 11.23 5.92 -2.45
N LEU A 56 12.04 6.09 -1.40
CA LEU A 56 11.62 5.88 -0.03
C LEU A 56 10.55 6.91 0.38
N GLN A 57 10.76 8.18 0.05
CA GLN A 57 9.78 9.25 0.29
C GLN A 57 8.45 8.97 -0.41
N CYS A 58 8.48 8.63 -1.70
CA CYS A 58 7.27 8.30 -2.46
C CYS A 58 6.55 7.08 -1.87
N SER A 59 7.30 6.06 -1.44
CA SER A 59 6.74 4.87 -0.79
C SER A 59 6.06 5.24 0.54
N ALA A 60 6.69 6.10 1.35
CA ALA A 60 6.12 6.56 2.62
C ALA A 60 4.82 7.33 2.43
N GLU A 61 4.71 8.17 1.39
CA GLU A 61 3.47 8.87 1.05
C GLU A 61 2.34 7.92 0.63
N LEU A 62 2.65 6.91 -0.19
CA LEU A 62 1.68 5.90 -0.60
C LEU A 62 1.15 5.08 0.59
N ILE A 63 2.06 4.62 1.45
CA ILE A 63 1.73 3.86 2.66
C ILE A 63 0.88 4.71 3.61
N ARG A 64 1.28 5.97 3.85
CA ARG A 64 0.51 6.91 4.68
C ARG A 64 -0.92 7.10 4.15
N ASN A 65 -1.07 7.24 2.83
CA ASN A 65 -2.40 7.38 2.21
C ASN A 65 -3.25 6.11 2.35
N SER A 66 -2.63 4.92 2.34
CA SER A 66 -3.33 3.66 2.64
C SER A 66 -3.85 3.65 4.08
N TYR A 67 -2.97 3.93 5.05
CA TYR A 67 -3.36 4.00 6.46
C TYR A 67 -4.42 5.05 6.74
N LEU A 68 -4.35 6.21 6.09
CA LEU A 68 -5.37 7.24 6.24
C LEU A 68 -6.74 6.78 5.71
N ARG A 69 -6.76 6.00 4.62
CA ARG A 69 -8.00 5.42 4.09
C ARG A 69 -8.57 4.40 5.07
N GLU A 70 -7.76 3.44 5.46
CA GLU A 70 -8.13 2.40 6.42
C GLU A 70 -8.63 2.98 7.75
N LEU A 71 -7.95 4.02 8.25
CA LEU A 71 -8.36 4.74 9.45
C LEU A 71 -9.73 5.42 9.29
N ARG A 72 -9.99 6.04 8.13
CA ARG A 72 -11.29 6.64 7.84
C ARG A 72 -12.40 5.61 7.74
N ASP A 73 -12.10 4.45 7.17
CA ASP A 73 -13.06 3.37 7.03
C ASP A 73 -13.45 2.83 8.43
N ILE A 74 -12.48 2.62 9.33
CA ILE A 74 -12.76 2.25 10.73
C ILE A 74 -13.44 3.37 11.50
N ALA A 75 -13.06 4.62 11.30
CA ALA A 75 -13.65 5.74 12.02
C ALA A 75 -14.99 6.21 11.44
N SER A 76 -15.49 5.58 10.38
CA SER A 76 -16.77 5.94 9.78
C SER A 76 -17.94 5.57 10.70
N GLU A 77 -19.08 6.26 10.55
CA GLU A 77 -20.30 5.88 11.28
C GLU A 77 -20.79 4.48 10.88
N GLU A 78 -20.52 4.08 9.63
CA GLU A 78 -20.92 2.77 9.08
C GLU A 78 -20.17 1.60 9.71
N SER A 79 -18.96 1.82 10.23
CA SER A 79 -18.17 0.77 10.91
C SER A 79 -18.70 0.44 12.30
N GLY A 80 -19.53 1.30 12.90
CA GLY A 80 -20.02 1.16 14.27
C GLY A 80 -19.00 1.53 15.36
N TRP A 81 -17.73 1.78 15.01
CA TRP A 81 -16.66 2.15 15.96
C TRP A 81 -16.52 3.66 16.17
N HIS A 82 -17.34 4.47 15.48
CA HIS A 82 -17.42 5.91 15.68
C HIS A 82 -18.28 6.24 16.91
N PHE A 83 -17.67 6.29 18.10
CA PHE A 83 -18.28 6.97 19.24
C PHE A 83 -17.21 7.72 20.05
N GLY A 84 -17.49 8.99 20.35
CA GLY A 84 -16.61 9.81 21.16
C GLY A 84 -16.77 9.44 22.64
N ALA A 85 -15.67 9.32 23.37
CA ALA A 85 -15.70 9.03 24.81
C ALA A 85 -16.57 10.01 25.62
N SER A 86 -16.70 11.26 25.15
CA SER A 86 -17.52 12.31 25.77
C SER A 86 -19.02 12.27 25.42
N SER A 87 -19.40 11.55 24.36
CA SER A 87 -20.79 11.42 23.90
C SER A 87 -21.33 9.99 23.95
N ALA A 88 -20.52 9.03 24.42
CA ALA A 88 -20.89 7.64 24.57
C ALA A 88 -22.04 7.48 25.58
N THR A 89 -23.09 6.77 25.18
CA THR A 89 -24.15 6.37 26.12
C THR A 89 -23.67 5.22 27.01
N THR A 90 -24.25 5.07 28.21
CA THR A 90 -23.94 3.94 29.10
C THR A 90 -24.10 2.60 28.41
N LYS A 91 -25.13 2.45 27.57
CA LYS A 91 -25.38 1.24 26.80
C LYS A 91 -24.25 0.93 25.81
N GLN A 92 -23.76 1.94 25.08
CA GLN A 92 -22.63 1.76 24.16
C GLN A 92 -21.35 1.35 24.89
N LEU A 93 -21.13 1.87 26.10
CA LEU A 93 -19.99 1.48 26.92
C LEU A 93 -20.11 0.03 27.43
N GLU A 94 -21.31 -0.42 27.77
CA GLU A 94 -21.58 -1.80 28.20
C GLU A 94 -21.46 -2.81 27.06
N GLU A 95 -21.87 -2.41 25.85
CA GLU A 95 -21.82 -3.25 24.65
C GLU A 95 -20.46 -3.19 23.92
N PHE A 96 -19.56 -2.30 24.32
CA PHE A 96 -18.25 -2.17 23.69
C PHE A 96 -17.33 -3.35 24.03
N SER A 97 -16.77 -3.99 23.00
CA SER A 97 -15.70 -4.97 23.13
C SER A 97 -14.47 -4.52 22.34
N ILE A 98 -13.34 -4.39 23.05
CA ILE A 98 -12.04 -4.11 22.44
C ILE A 98 -11.64 -5.27 21.53
N GLU A 99 -11.98 -6.51 21.88
CA GLU A 99 -11.68 -7.71 21.12
C GLU A 99 -12.46 -7.78 19.80
N GLU A 100 -13.70 -7.27 19.77
CA GLU A 100 -14.46 -7.13 18.53
C GLU A 100 -13.89 -6.01 17.66
N MET A 101 -13.59 -4.86 18.25
CA MET A 101 -12.95 -3.75 17.53
C MET A 101 -11.60 -4.16 16.92
N ALA A 102 -10.77 -4.89 17.66
CA ALA A 102 -9.48 -5.39 17.19
C ALA A 102 -9.63 -6.36 16.02
N ARG A 103 -10.59 -7.30 16.10
CA ARG A 103 -10.89 -8.23 15.00
C ARG A 103 -11.42 -7.52 13.75
N ASP A 104 -12.26 -6.52 13.93
CA ASP A 104 -12.76 -5.72 12.81
C ASP A 104 -11.66 -4.85 12.19
N MET A 105 -10.76 -4.31 13.01
CA MET A 105 -9.59 -3.57 12.53
C MET A 105 -8.63 -4.47 11.75
N GLU A 106 -8.30 -5.65 12.26
CA GLU A 106 -7.48 -6.65 11.54
C GLU A 106 -8.10 -7.01 10.19
N ARG A 107 -9.43 -7.13 10.14
CA ARG A 107 -10.16 -7.51 8.91
C ARG A 107 -10.28 -6.39 7.89
N HIS A 108 -10.57 -5.16 8.33
CA HIS A 108 -10.95 -4.05 7.44
C HIS A 108 -9.82 -3.01 7.26
N ALA A 109 -8.81 -3.03 8.11
CA ALA A 109 -7.64 -2.16 8.08
C ALA A 109 -6.34 -2.94 8.39
N PRO A 110 -6.02 -3.97 7.58
CA PRO A 110 -4.89 -4.85 7.87
C PRO A 110 -3.56 -4.10 7.91
N GLY A 111 -3.36 -3.08 7.07
CA GLY A 111 -2.12 -2.30 7.05
C GLY A 111 -1.95 -1.45 8.32
N LEU A 112 -3.03 -0.83 8.79
CA LEU A 112 -3.03 -0.07 10.03
C LEU A 112 -2.89 -0.99 11.26
N TRP A 113 -3.49 -2.18 11.22
CA TRP A 113 -3.34 -3.21 12.26
C TRP A 113 -1.89 -3.70 12.36
N ASP A 114 -1.26 -4.02 11.24
CA ASP A 114 0.15 -4.41 11.20
C ASP A 114 1.05 -3.30 11.75
N LEU A 115 0.77 -2.03 11.41
CA LEU A 115 1.49 -0.88 11.97
C LEU A 115 1.33 -0.80 13.49
N LEU A 116 0.11 -1.02 14.00
CA LEU A 116 -0.16 -0.99 15.43
C LEU A 116 0.65 -2.07 16.17
N GLY A 117 0.73 -3.28 15.61
CA GLY A 117 1.54 -4.38 16.16
C GLY A 117 3.06 -4.13 16.14
N ILE A 118 3.54 -3.17 15.33
CA ILE A 118 4.94 -2.72 15.37
C ILE A 118 5.17 -1.68 16.48
N LEU A 119 4.14 -0.88 16.80
CA LEU A 119 4.25 0.25 17.73
C LEU A 119 3.96 -0.13 19.20
N LEU A 120 3.16 -1.16 19.45
CA LEU A 120 2.73 -1.63 20.77
C LEU A 120 3.43 -2.93 21.16
#